data_AF-A0A397D7M3-F1
#
_entry.id   AF-A0A397D7M3-F1
#
_cell.length_a   1.000
_cell.length_b   1.000
_cell.length_c   1.000
_cell.angle_alpha   90.00
_cell.angle_beta   90.00
_cell.angle_gamma   90.00
#
_symmetry.space_group_name_H-M   'P 1'
#
loop_
_entity.id
_entity.type
_entity.pdbx_description
1 polymer ?
#
loop_
_entity_poly.entity_id
_entity_poly.type
_entity_poly.pdbx_seq_one_letter_code
_entity_poly.pdbx_strand_id
1 'polypeptide(L)'
;PHDDHVLLLYNPKEKNPIKRGGWTAGDPVPYAALSKVFAVIEDESSRLIIQDTLADFFRSVIELTPSDLVPCIYLCVCTELAPAYDNVQIGIGDAILIKSIGEATGTTPKFVKDLYQKQGDLGKVAQASRSKQSTLMTFQTKPKPLAVAHVYNDMVKIAKMSGNNSQASKCSIIKSLVVRCDKLSDEAKYVIRGLQGKLRIGLAGQSILVSLTQAFMHPKEQGDKALQAVRTLFVD
;
A
#
# COMPACT_ATOMS: atom_id res chain seq x y z
N PRO A 1 4.25 -26.03 -18.53
CA PRO A 1 5.31 -25.62 -17.56
C PRO A 1 5.93 -24.26 -17.94
N HIS A 2 5.08 -23.24 -18.10
CA HIS A 2 5.48 -21.84 -18.23
C HIS A 2 4.62 -21.04 -17.24
N ASP A 3 5.16 -20.86 -16.05
CA ASP A 3 4.63 -20.02 -14.96
C ASP A 3 4.86 -18.52 -15.28
N ASP A 4 4.42 -18.06 -16.45
CA ASP A 4 4.69 -16.70 -16.97
C ASP A 4 3.80 -15.60 -16.35
N HIS A 5 3.10 -15.89 -15.25
CA HIS A 5 2.30 -14.92 -14.51
C HIS A 5 2.62 -14.85 -13.02
N VAL A 6 3.76 -15.43 -12.62
CA VAL A 6 4.39 -15.09 -11.35
C VAL A 6 5.03 -13.71 -11.50
N LEU A 7 4.22 -12.68 -11.22
CA LEU A 7 4.67 -11.52 -10.46
C LEU A 7 5.98 -10.89 -11.01
N LEU A 8 5.85 -10.08 -12.07
CA LEU A 8 6.75 -8.95 -12.31
C LEU A 8 6.55 -7.93 -11.16
N LEU A 9 6.97 -8.34 -9.98
CA LEU A 9 7.00 -7.53 -8.78
C LEU A 9 8.11 -6.51 -8.94
N TYR A 10 7.82 -5.31 -8.42
CA TYR A 10 8.80 -4.26 -8.22
C TYR A 10 10.16 -4.84 -7.83
N ASN A 11 11.17 -4.66 -8.70
CA ASN A 11 12.50 -5.18 -8.46
C ASN A 11 13.41 -4.05 -7.94
N PRO A 12 13.65 -3.96 -6.62
CA PRO A 12 14.45 -2.88 -6.04
C PRO A 12 15.91 -2.86 -6.57
N LYS A 13 16.39 -3.95 -7.17
CA LYS A 13 17.76 -4.06 -7.69
C LYS A 13 17.90 -3.61 -9.15
N GLU A 14 16.80 -3.50 -9.90
CA GLU A 14 16.84 -3.02 -11.29
C GLU A 14 17.10 -1.52 -11.30
N LYS A 15 17.95 -1.00 -12.21
CA LYS A 15 18.26 0.43 -12.29
C LYS A 15 17.35 1.17 -13.26
N ASN A 16 16.77 0.47 -14.23
CA ASN A 16 15.87 1.06 -15.20
C ASN A 16 14.45 1.21 -14.60
N PRO A 17 13.90 2.43 -14.46
CA PRO A 17 12.58 2.65 -13.87
C PRO A 17 11.44 1.86 -14.54
N ILE A 18 11.50 1.68 -15.86
CA ILE A 18 10.48 0.96 -16.63
C ILE A 18 10.51 -0.54 -16.30
N LYS A 19 11.70 -1.14 -16.24
CA LYS A 19 11.86 -2.56 -15.90
C LYS A 19 11.68 -2.83 -14.41
N ARG A 20 11.97 -1.82 -13.57
CA ARG A 20 11.83 -1.86 -12.12
C ARG A 20 10.37 -1.94 -11.69
N GLY A 21 9.47 -1.19 -12.33
CA GLY A 21 8.04 -1.21 -12.01
C GLY A 21 7.43 -2.59 -12.23
N GLY A 22 7.75 -3.24 -13.36
CA GLY A 22 7.17 -4.54 -13.70
C GLY A 22 5.73 -4.46 -14.22
N TRP A 23 5.22 -3.25 -14.50
CA TRP A 23 3.96 -3.01 -15.21
C TRP A 23 4.19 -2.24 -16.51
N THR A 24 3.25 -2.39 -17.44
CA THR A 24 3.24 -1.75 -18.75
C THR A 24 2.87 -0.27 -18.65
N ALA A 25 3.50 0.56 -19.48
CA ALA A 25 3.21 1.99 -19.52
C ALA A 25 1.74 2.24 -19.89
N GLY A 26 1.05 3.09 -19.12
CA GLY A 26 -0.38 3.36 -19.26
C GLY A 26 -1.32 2.40 -18.51
N ASP A 27 -0.82 1.28 -17.99
CA ASP A 27 -1.60 0.43 -17.10
C ASP A 27 -1.60 0.97 -15.66
N PRO A 28 -2.67 0.74 -14.89
CA PRO A 28 -2.76 1.22 -13.52
C PRO A 28 -1.70 0.54 -12.64
N VAL A 29 -1.12 1.30 -11.72
CA VAL A 29 -0.05 0.81 -10.85
C VAL A 29 -0.59 -0.32 -9.95
N PRO A 30 0.03 -1.51 -9.95
CA PRO A 30 -0.38 -2.61 -9.10
C PRO A 30 -0.06 -2.31 -7.63
N TYR A 31 -1.03 -2.52 -6.74
CA TYR A 31 -0.87 -2.32 -5.31
C TYR A 31 0.15 -3.30 -4.68
N ALA A 32 0.37 -4.46 -5.30
CA ALA A 32 1.42 -5.39 -4.96
C ALA A 32 2.83 -4.75 -5.04
N ALA A 33 3.07 -3.88 -6.03
CA ALA A 33 4.35 -3.18 -6.16
C ALA A 33 4.57 -2.21 -4.99
N LEU A 34 3.55 -1.42 -4.65
CA LEU A 34 3.59 -0.51 -3.50
C LEU A 34 3.76 -1.28 -2.18
N SER A 35 3.04 -2.39 -2.01
CA SER A 35 3.16 -3.26 -0.84
C SER A 35 4.56 -3.85 -0.69
N LYS A 36 5.22 -4.20 -1.81
CA LYS A 36 6.59 -4.69 -1.80
C LYS A 36 7.58 -3.61 -1.35
N VAL A 37 7.39 -2.37 -1.82
CA VAL A 37 8.17 -1.21 -1.36
C VAL A 37 8.00 -1.00 0.14
N PHE A 38 6.78 -1.06 0.66
CA PHE A 38 6.55 -0.97 2.10
C PHE A 38 7.20 -2.09 2.90
N ALA A 39 7.25 -3.31 2.37
CA ALA A 39 7.95 -4.42 3.02
C ALA A 39 9.47 -4.20 3.09
N VAL A 40 10.07 -3.66 2.03
CA VAL A 40 11.50 -3.30 2.03
C VAL A 40 11.77 -2.17 3.03
N ILE A 41 10.90 -1.17 3.09
CA ILE A 41 11.04 -0.04 4.02
C ILE A 41 10.86 -0.48 5.48
N GLU A 42 9.98 -1.45 5.76
CA GLU A 42 9.77 -1.98 7.11
C GLU A 42 10.98 -2.77 7.63
N ASP A 43 11.76 -3.40 6.75
CA ASP A 43 12.97 -4.17 7.10
C ASP A 43 14.23 -3.29 7.17
N GLU A 44 14.22 -2.14 6.48
CA GLU A 44 15.34 -1.22 6.43
C GLU A 44 15.35 -0.23 7.60
N SER A 45 16.54 0.06 8.13
CA SER A 45 16.71 0.98 9.28
C SER A 45 17.32 2.33 8.86
N SER A 46 17.99 2.38 7.71
CA SER A 46 18.60 3.60 7.20
C SER A 46 17.57 4.51 6.51
N ARG A 47 17.37 5.70 7.08
CA ARG A 47 16.51 6.76 6.50
C ARG A 47 16.88 7.09 5.04
N LEU A 48 18.18 7.04 4.71
CA LEU A 48 18.66 7.34 3.35
C LEU A 48 18.23 6.26 2.34
N ILE A 49 18.37 4.98 2.71
CA ILE A 49 17.99 3.87 1.84
C ILE A 49 16.47 3.84 1.64
N ILE A 50 15.70 4.16 2.70
CA ILE A 50 14.24 4.32 2.63
C ILE A 50 13.88 5.42 1.62
N GLN A 51 14.52 6.58 1.71
CA GLN A 51 14.28 7.71 0.80
C GLN A 51 14.62 7.35 -0.65
N ASP A 52 15.76 6.69 -0.87
CA ASP A 52 16.20 6.30 -2.21
C ASP A 52 15.26 5.25 -2.82
N THR A 53 14.80 4.28 -2.02
CA THR A 53 13.84 3.25 -2.47
C THR A 53 12.49 3.86 -2.85
N LEU A 54 11.98 4.81 -2.06
CA LEU A 54 10.76 5.55 -2.37
C LEU A 54 10.91 6.43 -3.61
N ALA A 55 12.03 7.14 -3.74
CA ALA A 55 12.33 7.96 -4.91
C ALA A 55 12.35 7.10 -6.18
N ASP A 56 12.99 5.94 -6.11
CA ASP A 56 13.05 4.97 -7.20
C ASP A 56 11.69 4.39 -7.59
N PHE A 57 10.80 4.17 -6.62
CA PHE A 57 9.42 3.81 -6.88
C PHE A 57 8.66 4.96 -7.56
N PHE A 58 8.73 6.18 -7.04
CA PHE A 58 8.04 7.34 -7.63
C PHE A 58 8.53 7.63 -9.04
N ARG A 59 9.82 7.46 -9.34
CA ARG A 59 10.35 7.56 -10.71
C ARG A 59 9.67 6.57 -11.66
N SER A 60 9.52 5.33 -11.24
CA SER A 60 8.85 4.29 -12.04
C SER A 60 7.39 4.65 -12.29
N VAL A 61 6.71 5.25 -11.31
CA VAL A 61 5.33 5.72 -11.45
C VAL A 61 5.23 6.93 -12.40
N ILE A 62 6.14 7.90 -12.31
CA ILE A 62 6.15 9.09 -13.17
C ILE A 62 6.33 8.71 -14.65
N GLU A 63 7.25 7.77 -14.94
CA GLU A 63 7.57 7.34 -16.30
C GLU A 63 6.48 6.43 -16.91
N LEU A 64 5.86 5.57 -16.10
CA LEU A 64 4.89 4.59 -16.60
C LEU A 64 3.45 5.10 -16.57
N THR A 65 3.02 5.68 -15.45
CA THR A 65 1.62 6.00 -15.17
C THR A 65 1.51 7.22 -14.24
N PRO A 66 1.71 8.45 -14.75
CA PRO A 66 1.76 9.66 -13.92
C PRO A 66 0.43 9.98 -13.21
N SER A 67 -0.71 9.49 -13.72
CA SER A 67 -2.03 9.68 -13.10
C SER A 67 -2.17 9.04 -11.72
N ASP A 68 -1.39 7.98 -11.44
CA ASP A 68 -1.50 7.21 -10.20
C ASP A 68 -0.53 7.71 -9.12
N LEU A 69 0.28 8.73 -9.41
CA LEU A 69 1.25 9.30 -8.47
C LEU A 69 0.57 9.87 -7.22
N VAL A 70 -0.50 10.65 -7.39
CA VAL A 70 -1.24 11.26 -6.28
C VAL A 70 -1.85 10.20 -5.36
N PRO A 71 -2.60 9.19 -5.87
CA PRO A 71 -3.02 8.04 -5.07
C PRO A 71 -1.87 7.34 -4.33
N CYS A 72 -0.71 7.15 -4.99
CA CYS A 72 0.46 6.52 -4.35
C CYS A 72 0.96 7.34 -3.16
N ILE A 73 1.06 8.67 -3.29
CA ILE A 73 1.52 9.56 -2.23
C ILE A 73 0.58 9.50 -1.03
N TYR A 74 -0.74 9.62 -1.24
CA TYR A 74 -1.71 9.53 -0.16
C TYR A 74 -1.70 8.16 0.53
N LEU A 75 -1.52 7.08 -0.22
CA LEU A 75 -1.36 5.75 0.36
C LEU A 75 -0.04 5.57 1.12
N CYS A 76 1.03 6.32 0.81
CA CYS A 76 2.25 6.33 1.62
C CYS A 76 2.08 7.10 2.93
N VAL A 77 1.31 8.19 2.91
CA VAL A 77 1.03 8.99 4.11
C VAL A 77 0.07 8.27 5.05
N CYS A 78 -0.96 7.59 4.52
CA CYS A 78 -2.00 6.80 5.23
C CYS A 78 -2.85 7.55 6.28
N THR A 79 -2.32 8.57 6.95
CA THR A 79 -2.99 9.34 8.01
C THR A 79 -4.06 10.28 7.44
N GLU A 80 -3.79 10.83 6.25
CA GLU A 80 -4.65 11.78 5.56
C GLU A 80 -4.93 11.24 4.15
N LEU A 81 -6.20 10.91 3.86
CA LEU A 81 -6.63 10.46 2.53
C LEU A 81 -7.15 11.60 1.65
N ALA A 82 -7.18 12.82 2.19
CA ALA A 82 -7.58 14.03 1.50
C ALA A 82 -6.80 15.20 2.12
N PRO A 83 -6.71 16.35 1.43
CA PRO A 83 -6.12 17.56 1.98
C PRO A 83 -6.72 17.93 3.34
N ALA A 84 -5.93 18.55 4.21
CA ALA A 84 -6.33 18.89 5.58
C ALA A 84 -7.64 19.71 5.68
N TYR A 85 -7.98 20.48 4.64
CA TYR A 85 -9.23 21.26 4.60
C TYR A 85 -10.49 20.40 4.39
N ASP A 86 -10.36 19.21 3.79
CA ASP A 86 -11.49 18.30 3.55
C ASP A 86 -11.88 17.51 4.81
N ASN A 87 -11.06 17.52 5.87
CA ASN A 87 -11.30 16.84 7.16
C ASN A 87 -11.74 15.36 7.04
N VAL A 88 -11.31 14.67 5.97
CA VAL A 88 -11.67 13.27 5.72
C VAL A 88 -10.77 12.37 6.57
N GLN A 89 -11.27 11.97 7.73
CA GLN A 89 -10.63 10.95 8.56
C GLN A 89 -11.21 9.57 8.25
N ILE A 90 -10.35 8.55 8.18
CA ILE A 90 -10.77 7.17 7.95
C ILE A 90 -11.77 6.73 9.02
N GLY A 91 -11.49 7.06 10.29
CA GLY A 91 -12.43 6.90 11.40
C GLY A 91 -12.94 5.46 11.61
N ILE A 92 -12.12 4.45 11.28
CA ILE A 92 -12.48 3.04 11.43
C ILE A 92 -11.91 2.51 12.74
N GLY A 93 -12.78 2.05 13.64
CA GLY A 93 -12.35 1.34 14.84
C GLY A 93 -11.92 -0.10 14.54
N ASP A 94 -11.00 -0.62 15.36
CA ASP A 94 -10.48 -1.99 15.26
C ASP A 94 -11.58 -3.07 15.20
N ALA A 95 -12.73 -2.83 15.85
CA ALA A 95 -13.87 -3.77 15.83
C ALA A 95 -14.43 -4.02 14.42
N ILE A 96 -14.51 -2.99 13.57
CA ILE A 96 -15.00 -3.07 12.19
C ILE A 96 -14.01 -3.88 11.36
N LEU A 97 -12.70 -3.66 11.57
CA LEU A 97 -11.63 -4.37 10.87
C LEU A 97 -11.61 -5.85 11.25
N ILE A 98 -11.69 -6.16 12.55
CA ILE A 98 -11.75 -7.55 13.04
C ILE A 98 -12.94 -8.29 12.43
N LYS A 99 -14.12 -7.66 12.41
CA LYS A 99 -15.32 -8.22 11.78
C LYS A 99 -15.11 -8.45 10.28
N SER A 100 -14.59 -7.45 9.57
CA SER A 100 -14.37 -7.51 8.12
C SER A 100 -13.33 -8.56 7.73
N ILE A 101 -12.25 -8.70 8.49
CA ILE A 101 -11.22 -9.74 8.29
C ILE A 101 -11.84 -11.13 8.52
N GLY A 102 -12.63 -11.31 9.58
CA GLY A 102 -13.34 -12.56 9.85
C GLY A 102 -14.24 -12.96 8.68
N GLU A 103 -15.07 -12.03 8.20
CA GLU A 103 -15.96 -12.24 7.06
C GLU A 103 -15.24 -12.46 5.72
N ALA A 104 -14.08 -11.81 5.51
CA ALA A 104 -13.28 -11.97 4.29
C ALA A 104 -12.54 -13.30 4.23
N THR A 105 -12.08 -13.78 5.39
CA THR A 105 -11.26 -15.00 5.52
C THR A 105 -12.09 -16.24 5.85
N GLY A 106 -13.38 -16.07 6.13
CA GLY A 106 -14.27 -17.15 6.57
C GLY A 106 -13.98 -17.65 7.99
N THR A 107 -13.34 -16.83 8.82
CA THR A 107 -12.99 -17.17 10.21
C THR A 107 -13.92 -16.44 11.18
N THR A 108 -14.01 -16.93 12.43
CA THR A 108 -14.83 -16.26 13.44
C THR A 108 -14.14 -14.96 13.90
N PRO A 109 -14.87 -13.85 14.08
CA PRO A 109 -14.29 -12.60 14.59
C PRO A 109 -13.58 -12.76 15.94
N LYS A 110 -14.03 -13.71 16.76
CA LYS A 110 -13.39 -14.07 18.03
C LYS A 110 -11.96 -14.58 17.82
N PHE A 111 -11.75 -15.49 16.86
CA PHE A 111 -10.43 -16.00 16.54
C PHE A 111 -9.49 -14.90 16.04
N VAL A 112 -9.98 -13.98 15.20
CA VAL A 112 -9.21 -12.83 14.73
C VAL A 112 -8.82 -11.91 15.89
N LYS A 113 -9.73 -11.68 16.85
CA LYS A 113 -9.46 -10.90 18.06
C LYS A 113 -8.39 -11.55 18.95
N ASP A 114 -8.45 -12.87 19.13
CA ASP A 114 -7.46 -13.60 19.93
C ASP A 114 -6.07 -13.57 19.26
N LEU A 115 -6.01 -13.68 17.94
CA LEU A 115 -4.78 -13.50 17.17
C LEU A 115 -4.24 -12.06 17.28
N TYR A 116 -5.13 -11.07 17.26
CA TYR A 116 -4.73 -9.67 17.43
C TYR A 116 -4.10 -9.42 18.80
N GLN A 117 -4.65 -10.01 19.87
CA GLN A 117 -4.06 -9.91 21.21
C GLN A 117 -2.68 -10.55 21.29
N LYS A 118 -2.44 -11.63 20.54
CA LYS A 118 -1.13 -12.32 20.50
C LYS A 118 -0.08 -11.60 19.65
N GLN A 119 -0.47 -11.07 18.49
CA GLN A 119 0.46 -10.46 17.52
C GLN A 119 0.60 -8.94 17.64
N GLY A 120 -0.40 -8.26 18.22
CA GLY A 120 -0.41 -6.80 18.37
C GLY A 120 -0.58 -6.00 17.07
N ASP A 121 -0.86 -6.66 15.94
CA ASP A 121 -0.94 -6.06 14.61
C ASP A 121 -2.04 -6.73 13.76
N LEU A 122 -3.12 -5.99 13.45
CA LEU A 122 -4.21 -6.52 12.64
C LEU A 122 -3.80 -6.82 11.19
N GLY A 123 -2.80 -6.11 10.65
CA GLY A 123 -2.30 -6.35 9.30
C GLY A 123 -1.63 -7.72 9.18
N LYS A 124 -0.79 -8.11 10.15
CA LYS A 124 -0.17 -9.44 10.17
C LYS A 124 -1.20 -10.56 10.34
N VAL A 125 -2.23 -10.32 11.17
CA VAL A 125 -3.35 -11.26 11.36
C VAL A 125 -4.17 -11.43 10.08
N ALA A 126 -4.42 -10.33 9.35
CA ALA A 126 -5.12 -10.36 8.07
C ALA A 126 -4.34 -11.17 7.03
N GLN A 127 -3.02 -10.94 6.92
CA GLN A 127 -2.17 -11.70 6.01
C GLN A 127 -2.14 -13.19 6.38
N ALA A 128 -1.90 -13.52 7.65
CA ALA A 128 -1.83 -14.91 8.10
C ALA A 128 -3.16 -15.65 7.89
N SER A 129 -4.30 -14.99 8.14
CA SER A 129 -5.62 -15.55 7.90
C SER A 129 -5.90 -15.74 6.41
N ARG A 130 -5.43 -14.80 5.57
CA ARG A 130 -5.58 -14.86 4.12
C ARG A 130 -4.73 -15.95 3.47
N SER A 131 -3.47 -16.10 3.88
CA SER A 131 -2.57 -17.14 3.35
C SER A 131 -3.03 -18.55 3.75
N LYS A 132 -3.71 -18.70 4.91
CA LYS A 132 -4.30 -19.99 5.36
C LYS A 132 -5.61 -20.34 4.68
N GLN A 133 -6.26 -19.40 3.99
CA GLN A 133 -7.52 -19.67 3.33
C GLN A 133 -7.29 -20.61 2.14
N SER A 134 -7.67 -21.88 2.31
CA SER A 134 -7.78 -22.89 1.24
C SER A 134 -8.98 -22.55 0.35
N THR A 135 -8.83 -21.54 -0.51
CA THR A 135 -9.81 -21.32 -1.58
C THR A 135 -9.60 -22.40 -2.61
N LEU A 136 -10.64 -23.21 -2.85
CA LEU A 136 -10.90 -23.88 -4.13
C LEU A 136 -10.88 -22.81 -5.24
N MET A 137 -9.70 -22.36 -5.65
CA MET A 137 -9.52 -21.52 -6.82
C MET A 137 -9.43 -22.48 -7.98
N THR A 138 -10.58 -22.77 -8.57
CA THR A 138 -10.67 -23.34 -9.91
C THR A 138 -9.79 -22.49 -10.83
N PHE A 139 -9.05 -23.13 -11.72
CA PHE A 139 -8.04 -22.59 -12.65
C PHE A 139 -8.51 -21.43 -13.58
N GLN A 140 -9.68 -20.82 -13.36
CA GLN A 140 -10.34 -19.88 -14.26
C GLN A 140 -10.54 -18.44 -13.73
N THR A 141 -10.30 -18.15 -12.45
CA THR A 141 -10.61 -16.81 -11.89
C THR A 141 -9.57 -16.34 -10.88
N LYS A 142 -8.32 -16.12 -11.34
CA LYS A 142 -7.39 -15.25 -10.59
C LYS A 142 -7.96 -13.82 -10.68
N PRO A 143 -8.37 -13.18 -9.57
CA PRO A 143 -8.93 -11.84 -9.62
C PRO A 143 -7.91 -10.86 -10.21
N LYS A 144 -8.40 -9.88 -10.99
CA LYS A 144 -7.56 -8.82 -11.58
C LYS A 144 -6.69 -8.19 -10.48
N PRO A 145 -5.38 -7.99 -10.72
CA PRO A 145 -4.48 -7.39 -9.73
C PRO A 145 -5.05 -6.08 -9.22
N LEU A 146 -4.98 -5.89 -7.91
CA LEU A 146 -5.54 -4.73 -7.23
C LEU A 146 -4.73 -3.49 -7.65
N ALA A 147 -5.41 -2.48 -8.20
CA ALA A 147 -4.77 -1.23 -8.60
C ALA A 147 -4.70 -0.23 -7.44
N VAL A 148 -3.62 0.54 -7.34
CA VAL A 148 -3.43 1.62 -6.35
C VAL A 148 -4.61 2.60 -6.39
N ALA A 149 -5.00 3.06 -7.58
CA ALA A 149 -6.14 3.96 -7.74
C ALA A 149 -7.45 3.37 -7.18
N HIS A 150 -7.66 2.05 -7.30
CA HIS A 150 -8.83 1.38 -6.75
C HIS A 150 -8.82 1.37 -5.23
N VAL A 151 -7.67 1.02 -4.62
CA VAL A 151 -7.50 1.02 -3.16
C VAL A 151 -7.73 2.41 -2.59
N TYR A 152 -7.09 3.42 -3.18
CA TYR A 152 -7.24 4.81 -2.76
C TYR A 152 -8.70 5.26 -2.83
N ASN A 153 -9.37 5.04 -3.97
CA ASN A 153 -10.76 5.43 -4.15
C ASN A 153 -11.69 4.73 -3.15
N ASP A 154 -11.48 3.45 -2.86
CA ASP A 154 -12.29 2.72 -1.89
C ASP A 154 -12.01 3.17 -0.45
N MET A 155 -10.76 3.49 -0.11
CA MET A 155 -10.42 4.08 1.19
C MET A 155 -11.07 5.46 1.37
N VAL A 156 -11.03 6.31 0.34
CA VAL A 156 -11.71 7.62 0.35
C VAL A 156 -13.22 7.47 0.49
N LYS A 157 -13.83 6.52 -0.23
CA LYS A 157 -15.27 6.20 -0.08
C LYS A 157 -15.58 5.81 1.37
N ILE A 158 -14.81 4.90 1.95
CA ILE A 158 -14.99 4.46 3.34
C ILE A 158 -14.91 5.64 4.32
N ALA A 159 -13.96 6.56 4.10
CA ALA A 159 -13.77 7.73 4.95
C ALA A 159 -14.92 8.74 4.81
N LYS A 160 -15.47 8.94 3.60
CA LYS A 160 -16.62 9.83 3.36
C LYS A 160 -17.96 9.26 3.81
N MET A 161 -18.06 7.96 4.05
CA MET A 161 -19.31 7.31 4.48
C MET A 161 -19.62 7.58 5.95
N SER A 162 -20.78 8.16 6.21
CA SER A 162 -21.35 8.43 7.53
C SER A 162 -22.83 8.01 7.61
N GLY A 163 -23.39 7.94 8.82
CA GLY A 163 -24.80 7.56 9.05
C GLY A 163 -25.04 6.11 9.47
N ASN A 164 -26.31 5.76 9.70
CA ASN A 164 -26.71 4.55 10.42
C ASN A 164 -26.32 3.22 9.73
N ASN A 165 -26.30 3.19 8.39
CA ASN A 165 -25.91 2.02 7.59
C ASN A 165 -24.45 2.06 7.10
N SER A 166 -23.68 3.07 7.51
CA SER A 166 -22.30 3.23 7.06
C SER A 166 -21.42 2.06 7.53
N GLN A 167 -21.63 1.56 8.74
CA GLN A 167 -20.82 0.50 9.34
C GLN A 167 -20.84 -0.81 8.55
N ALA A 168 -22.02 -1.29 8.15
CA ALA A 168 -22.17 -2.50 7.36
C ALA A 168 -21.57 -2.34 5.95
N SER A 169 -21.76 -1.15 5.35
CA SER A 169 -21.24 -0.86 4.03
C SER A 169 -19.71 -0.75 4.03
N LYS A 170 -19.11 -0.12 5.06
CA LYS A 170 -17.66 -0.10 5.28
C LYS A 170 -17.11 -1.52 5.39
N CYS A 171 -17.77 -2.40 6.16
CA CYS A 171 -17.35 -3.80 6.26
C CYS A 171 -17.34 -4.51 4.90
N SER A 172 -18.37 -4.28 4.08
CA SER A 172 -18.48 -4.89 2.74
C SER A 172 -17.36 -4.45 1.79
N ILE A 173 -17.02 -3.15 1.79
CA ILE A 173 -15.92 -2.62 0.96
C ILE A 173 -14.58 -3.19 1.44
N ILE A 174 -14.30 -3.18 2.74
CA ILE A 174 -13.07 -3.73 3.31
C ILE A 174 -12.95 -5.22 2.96
N LYS A 175 -14.05 -5.97 3.11
CA LYS A 175 -14.11 -7.39 2.72
C LYS A 175 -13.76 -7.58 1.26
N SER A 176 -14.34 -6.79 0.36
CA SER A 176 -14.05 -6.83 -1.08
C SER A 176 -12.56 -6.57 -1.37
N LEU A 177 -11.95 -5.57 -0.71
CA LEU A 177 -10.52 -5.27 -0.84
C LEU A 177 -9.65 -6.45 -0.38
N VAL A 178 -9.91 -7.00 0.81
CA VAL A 178 -9.14 -8.13 1.37
C VAL A 178 -9.32 -9.40 0.52
N VAL A 179 -10.51 -9.61 -0.06
CA VAL A 179 -10.79 -10.75 -0.94
C VAL A 179 -10.12 -10.62 -2.31
N ARG A 180 -9.72 -9.42 -2.73
CA ARG A 180 -8.98 -9.20 -3.98
C ARG A 180 -7.47 -9.21 -3.80
N CYS A 181 -6.97 -9.04 -2.57
CA CYS A 181 -5.55 -9.14 -2.26
C CYS A 181 -5.01 -10.55 -2.56
N ASP A 182 -3.83 -10.61 -3.17
CA ASP A 182 -3.13 -11.86 -3.46
C ASP A 182 -2.57 -12.47 -2.16
N LYS A 183 -2.65 -13.80 -2.04
CA LYS A 183 -2.25 -14.57 -0.85
C LYS A 183 -0.74 -14.55 -0.61
N LEU A 184 0.03 -14.37 -1.67
CA LEU A 184 1.50 -14.40 -1.67
C LEU A 184 2.12 -13.01 -1.49
N SER A 185 1.30 -11.96 -1.54
CA SER A 185 1.73 -10.58 -1.40
C SER A 185 1.32 -10.02 -0.04
N ASP A 186 2.09 -9.07 0.49
CA ASP A 186 1.78 -8.36 1.74
C ASP A 186 0.68 -7.29 1.59
N GLU A 187 -0.13 -7.35 0.52
CA GLU A 187 -1.18 -6.37 0.24
C GLU A 187 -2.21 -6.27 1.37
N ALA A 188 -2.71 -7.41 1.86
CA ALA A 188 -3.73 -7.42 2.90
C ALA A 188 -3.22 -6.81 4.22
N LYS A 189 -1.92 -6.98 4.50
CA LYS A 189 -1.25 -6.38 5.65
C LYS A 189 -1.27 -4.86 5.57
N TYR A 190 -0.85 -4.29 4.44
CA TYR A 190 -0.76 -2.83 4.28
C TYR A 190 -2.12 -2.16 4.08
N VAL A 191 -3.11 -2.83 3.46
CA VAL A 191 -4.49 -2.32 3.39
C VAL A 191 -5.07 -2.16 4.79
N ILE A 192 -4.99 -3.19 5.64
CA ILE A 192 -5.55 -3.14 7.00
C ILE A 192 -4.81 -2.12 7.87
N ARG A 193 -3.48 -2.07 7.79
CA ARG A 193 -2.69 -1.06 8.51
C ARG A 193 -3.01 0.37 8.05
N GLY A 194 -3.21 0.57 6.74
CA GLY A 194 -3.65 1.84 6.19
C GLY A 194 -5.04 2.24 6.67
N LEU A 195 -5.99 1.29 6.72
CA LEU A 195 -7.34 1.53 7.27
C LEU A 195 -7.34 1.80 8.79
N GLN A 196 -6.34 1.31 9.53
CA GLN A 196 -6.12 1.68 10.94
C GLN A 196 -5.51 3.08 11.10
N GLY A 197 -5.05 3.71 10.02
CA GLY A 197 -4.25 4.94 10.06
C GLY A 197 -2.86 4.74 10.66
N LYS A 198 -2.36 3.48 10.70
CA LYS A 198 -1.08 3.13 11.32
C LYS A 198 -0.31 2.17 10.42
N LEU A 199 0.43 2.73 9.45
CA LEU A 199 1.22 1.92 8.51
C LEU A 199 2.41 1.21 9.18
N ARG A 200 2.94 1.77 10.29
CA ARG A 200 4.04 1.20 11.11
C ARG A 200 5.32 0.88 10.33
N ILE A 201 5.62 1.64 9.28
CA ILE A 201 6.82 1.48 8.43
C ILE A 201 7.95 2.45 8.80
N GLY A 202 7.82 3.22 9.88
CA GLY A 202 8.85 4.20 10.28
C GLY A 202 9.03 5.38 9.31
N LEU A 203 8.10 5.57 8.37
CA LEU A 203 8.16 6.63 7.37
C LEU A 203 7.61 7.96 7.91
N ALA A 204 8.44 8.99 7.94
CA ALA A 204 8.03 10.35 8.25
C ALA A 204 7.58 11.11 6.99
N GLY A 205 6.63 12.04 7.13
CA GLY A 205 6.16 12.88 6.01
C GLY A 205 7.29 13.63 5.29
N GLN A 206 8.30 14.09 6.04
CA GLN A 206 9.50 14.71 5.46
C GLN A 206 10.27 13.77 4.52
N SER A 207 10.36 12.48 4.86
CA SER A 207 11.03 11.51 3.99
C SER A 207 10.26 11.29 2.68
N ILE A 208 8.93 11.39 2.69
CA ILE A 208 8.12 11.33 1.47
C ILE A 208 8.41 12.54 0.59
N LEU A 209 8.42 13.75 1.17
CA LEU A 209 8.74 14.99 0.44
C LEU A 209 10.13 14.93 -0.19
N VAL A 210 11.15 14.55 0.58
CA VAL A 210 12.51 14.38 0.08
C VAL A 210 12.55 13.38 -1.07
N SER A 211 11.90 12.21 -0.92
CA SER A 211 11.88 11.18 -1.96
C SER A 211 11.19 11.67 -3.24
N LEU A 212 10.12 12.45 -3.10
CA LEU A 212 9.40 13.04 -4.23
C LEU A 212 10.27 14.08 -4.95
N THR A 213 10.94 14.97 -4.20
CA THR A 213 11.89 15.92 -4.77
C THR A 213 13.01 15.19 -5.50
N GLN A 214 13.59 14.13 -4.93
CA GLN A 214 14.62 13.32 -5.58
C GLN A 214 14.12 12.57 -6.83
N ALA A 215 12.83 12.23 -6.89
CA ALA A 215 12.23 11.64 -8.07
C ALA A 215 12.08 12.66 -9.21
N PHE A 216 11.62 13.88 -8.91
CA PHE A 216 11.45 14.95 -9.89
C PHE A 216 12.76 15.64 -10.31
N MET A 217 13.73 15.77 -9.39
CA MET A 217 15.04 16.38 -9.65
C MET A 217 16.00 15.46 -10.42
N HIS A 218 15.52 14.33 -10.92
CA HIS A 218 16.31 13.47 -11.77
C HIS A 218 15.98 13.66 -13.27
N PRO A 219 16.16 14.84 -13.90
CA PRO A 219 16.59 14.87 -15.29
C PRO A 219 18.09 14.52 -15.34
N LYS A 220 18.48 13.83 -16.41
CA LYS A 220 19.85 13.58 -16.84
C LYS A 220 20.76 14.78 -16.45
N GLU A 221 21.84 14.55 -15.70
CA GLU A 221 22.97 15.49 -15.48
C GLU A 221 22.98 16.50 -14.29
N GLN A 222 22.18 16.37 -13.22
CA GLN A 222 22.44 17.17 -12.00
C GLN A 222 23.03 16.34 -10.85
N GLY A 223 24.34 16.53 -10.64
CA GLY A 223 25.18 15.72 -9.75
C GLY A 223 24.85 15.79 -8.26
N ASP A 224 25.47 14.87 -7.51
CA ASP A 224 25.28 14.56 -6.08
C ASP A 224 25.12 15.76 -5.13
N LYS A 225 25.63 16.94 -5.50
CA LYS A 225 25.51 18.18 -4.70
C LYS A 225 24.07 18.68 -4.57
N ALA A 226 23.25 18.57 -5.62
CA ALA A 226 21.84 18.99 -5.56
C ALA A 226 21.02 18.04 -4.67
N LEU A 227 21.32 16.74 -4.75
CA LEU A 227 20.71 15.71 -3.92
C LEU A 227 21.07 15.89 -2.44
N GLN A 228 22.33 16.22 -2.15
CA GLN A 228 22.78 16.55 -0.78
C GLN A 228 22.10 17.82 -0.26
N ALA A 229 21.98 18.86 -1.08
CA ALA A 229 21.31 20.11 -0.67
C ALA A 229 19.83 19.88 -0.31
N VAL A 230 19.09 19.12 -1.10
CA VAL A 230 17.71 18.73 -0.77
C VAL A 230 17.65 17.95 0.54
N ARG A 231 18.55 16.99 0.72
CA ARG A 231 18.60 16.20 1.97
C ARG A 231 18.88 17.09 3.18
N THR A 232 19.73 18.11 3.07
CA THR A 232 20.00 19.06 4.16
C THR A 232 18.83 20.00 4.45
N LEU A 233 18.05 20.39 3.44
CA LEU A 233 16.93 21.33 3.58
C LEU A 233 15.73 20.78 4.36
N PHE A 234 15.59 19.45 4.47
CA PHE A 234 14.46 18.78 5.13
C PHE A 234 14.88 17.95 6.37
N VAL A 235 16.02 18.29 6.98
CA VAL A 235 16.55 17.64 8.19
C VAL A 235 16.07 18.30 9.49
N ASP A 236 15.40 19.45 9.44
CA ASP A 236 14.83 20.13 10.61
C ASP A 236 13.39 19.70 10.94
#